data_AF-X1KX68-F1
#
_entry.id   AF-X1KX68-F1
#
_cell.length_a   1.000
_cell.length_b   1.000
_cell.length_c   1.000
_cell.angle_alpha   90.00
_cell.angle_beta   90.00
_cell.angle_gamma   90.00
#
_symmetry.space_group_name_H-M   'P 1'
#
loop_
_entity.id
_entity.type
_entity.pdbx_description
1 polymer ?
#
loop_
_entity_poly.entity_id
_entity_poly.type
_entity_poly.pdbx_seq_one_letter_code
_entity_poly.pdbx_strand_id
1 'polypeptide(L)'
;MAARVGGTSGQEMDKFERFAIEREKPLKTEVPILKDAYAVYECKLVDSKSYGDHIWVVGEIVAVHFLEEAFTSEKILDLAKIKPILYLGSEEFYATTDKDSLQLIKRGDLNG
;
A
#
# COMPACT_ATOMS: atom_id res chain seq x y z
N MET A 1 -6.87 -1.29 -7.16
CA MET A 1 -7.22 -0.49 -5.96
C MET A 1 -6.19 0.61 -5.66
N ALA A 2 -4.89 0.30 -5.60
CA ALA A 2 -3.82 1.27 -5.30
C ALA A 2 -3.91 2.58 -6.11
N ALA A 3 -4.10 2.52 -7.43
CA ALA A 3 -4.26 3.70 -8.28
C ALA A 3 -5.44 4.61 -7.88
N ARG A 4 -6.57 4.04 -7.45
CA ARG A 4 -7.76 4.80 -7.01
C ARG A 4 -7.51 5.49 -5.67
N VAL A 5 -6.84 4.80 -4.74
CA VAL A 5 -6.49 5.33 -3.42
C VAL A 5 -5.42 6.42 -3.54
N GLY A 6 -4.41 6.25 -4.38
CA GLY A 6 -3.37 7.25 -4.64
C GLY A 6 -3.87 8.44 -5.48
N GLY A 7 -4.87 8.23 -6.34
CA GLY A 7 -5.38 9.24 -7.25
C GLY A 7 -6.39 10.22 -6.65
N THR A 8 -6.93 9.95 -5.46
CA THR A 8 -7.93 10.80 -4.77
C THR A 8 -7.32 11.47 -3.54
N SER A 9 -7.76 12.67 -3.16
CA SER A 9 -7.28 13.32 -1.94
C SER A 9 -7.99 12.76 -0.70
N GLY A 10 -7.22 12.49 0.37
CA GLY A 10 -7.80 12.11 1.66
C GLY A 10 -8.46 13.28 2.40
N GLN A 11 -8.21 14.53 1.96
CA GLN A 11 -8.88 15.71 2.50
C GLN A 11 -10.32 15.85 1.97
N GLU A 12 -10.61 15.24 0.81
CA GLU A 12 -11.91 15.34 0.15
C GLU A 12 -12.88 14.23 0.59
N MET A 13 -12.36 13.08 1.04
CA MET A 13 -13.17 11.92 1.41
C MET A 13 -12.43 10.93 2.30
N ASP A 14 -13.18 10.19 3.12
CA ASP A 14 -12.71 8.97 3.75
C ASP A 14 -12.58 7.86 2.69
N LYS A 15 -11.34 7.47 2.39
CA LYS A 15 -11.04 6.44 1.38
C LYS A 15 -11.41 5.03 1.83
N PHE A 16 -11.43 4.77 3.14
CA PHE A 16 -11.87 3.47 3.65
C PHE A 16 -13.35 3.26 3.36
N GLU A 17 -14.17 4.27 3.66
CA GLU A 17 -15.60 4.23 3.38
C GLU A 17 -15.87 4.23 1.88
N ARG A 18 -15.26 5.16 1.13
CA ARG A 18 -15.52 5.32 -0.31
C ARG A 18 -15.21 4.08 -1.12
N PHE A 19 -14.14 3.37 -0.77
CA PHE A 19 -13.65 2.20 -1.51
C PHE A 19 -13.89 0.88 -0.79
N ALA A 20 -14.69 0.88 0.28
CA ALA A 20 -15.00 -0.30 1.08
C ALA A 20 -13.75 -1.09 1.52
N ILE A 21 -12.72 -0.38 1.97
CA ILE A 21 -11.47 -0.98 2.43
C ILE A 21 -11.68 -1.50 3.86
N GLU A 22 -11.54 -2.81 4.03
CA GLU A 22 -11.62 -3.43 5.35
C GLU A 22 -10.40 -3.10 6.21
N ARG A 23 -10.68 -2.92 7.51
CA ARG A 23 -9.69 -2.51 8.51
C ARG A 23 -9.51 -3.61 9.55
N GLU A 24 -8.29 -3.77 10.03
CA GLU A 24 -7.97 -4.56 11.21
C GLU A 24 -7.44 -3.71 12.36
N LYS A 25 -7.48 -4.26 13.57
CA LYS A 25 -7.01 -3.59 14.78
C LYS A 25 -5.47 -3.60 14.83
N PRO A 26 -4.82 -2.46 15.10
CA PRO A 26 -3.39 -2.42 15.34
C PRO A 26 -2.99 -3.11 16.66
N LEU A 27 -1.73 -3.52 16.74
CA LEU A 27 -1.12 -4.11 17.93
C LEU A 27 -0.38 -3.07 18.79
N LYS A 28 0.28 -2.07 18.17
CA LYS A 28 1.19 -1.14 18.86
C LYS A 28 0.91 0.34 18.57
N THR A 29 0.10 0.65 17.58
CA THR A 29 -0.26 2.02 17.16
C THR A 29 -1.77 2.26 17.27
N GLU A 30 -2.22 3.47 16.93
CA GLU A 30 -3.65 3.85 16.88
C GLU A 30 -4.16 3.94 15.42
N VAL A 31 -3.36 3.56 14.44
CA VAL A 31 -3.63 3.69 13.01
C VAL A 31 -4.27 2.40 12.48
N PRO A 32 -5.32 2.46 11.63
CA PRO A 32 -5.95 1.26 11.10
C PRO A 32 -5.00 0.46 10.17
N ILE A 33 -5.11 -0.86 10.24
CA ILE A 33 -4.39 -1.81 9.37
C ILE A 33 -5.27 -2.18 8.19
N LEU A 34 -4.68 -2.33 6.99
CA LEU A 34 -5.39 -2.86 5.82
C LEU A 34 -5.51 -4.38 5.94
N LYS A 35 -6.74 -4.90 6.02
CA LYS A 35 -6.99 -6.33 6.19
C LYS A 35 -6.40 -7.20 5.07
N ASP A 36 -6.53 -6.73 3.83
CA ASP A 36 -6.13 -7.49 2.65
C ASP A 36 -4.62 -7.36 2.31
N ALA A 37 -3.85 -6.66 3.16
CA ALA A 37 -2.42 -6.49 2.92
C ALA A 37 -1.65 -7.76 3.32
N TYR A 38 -0.81 -8.27 2.41
CA TYR A 38 0.05 -9.43 2.69
C TYR A 38 1.15 -9.12 3.73
N ALA A 39 1.47 -7.84 3.94
CA ALA A 39 2.37 -7.37 4.98
C ALA A 39 2.05 -5.92 5.38
N VAL A 40 2.16 -5.63 6.67
CA VAL A 40 1.99 -4.29 7.24
C VAL A 40 3.05 -4.06 8.31
N TYR A 41 3.71 -2.90 8.22
CA TYR A 41 4.61 -2.41 9.26
C TYR A 41 3.89 -1.33 10.05
N GLU A 42 3.69 -1.57 11.34
CA GLU A 42 3.29 -0.52 12.26
C GLU A 42 4.51 0.29 12.65
N CYS A 43 4.45 1.60 12.41
CA CYS A 43 5.59 2.48 12.62
C CYS A 43 5.26 3.62 13.58
N LYS A 44 6.24 3.99 14.42
CA LYS A 44 6.24 5.26 15.16
C LYS A 44 7.12 6.26 14.43
N LEU A 45 6.63 7.48 14.23
CA LEU A 45 7.43 8.57 13.63
C LEU A 45 8.64 8.89 14.51
N VAL A 46 9.84 8.86 13.92
CA VAL A 46 11.09 9.23 14.62
C VAL A 46 11.73 10.50 14.08
N ASP A 47 11.55 10.80 12.79
CA ASP A 47 12.02 12.05 12.17
C ASP A 47 11.19 12.42 10.95
N SER A 48 11.16 13.71 10.61
CA SER A 48 10.62 14.20 9.35
C SER A 48 11.33 15.48 8.92
N LYS A 49 11.65 15.59 7.63
CA LYS A 49 12.35 16.76 7.08
C LYS A 49 11.87 17.12 5.69
N SER A 50 11.69 18.42 5.44
CA SER A 50 11.31 18.93 4.11
C SER A 50 12.49 18.95 3.15
N TYR A 51 12.25 18.53 1.91
CA TYR A 51 13.16 18.57 0.78
C TYR A 51 12.41 19.06 -0.47
N GLY A 52 12.56 20.33 -0.80
CA GLY A 52 11.79 20.95 -1.89
C GLY A 52 10.29 20.92 -1.59
N ASP A 53 9.54 20.26 -2.46
CA ASP A 53 8.08 20.03 -2.36
C ASP A 53 7.71 18.72 -1.64
N HIS A 54 8.68 17.94 -1.16
CA HIS A 54 8.45 16.67 -0.47
C HIS A 54 8.81 16.76 1.03
N ILE A 55 8.17 15.90 1.84
CA ILE A 55 8.57 15.64 3.22
C ILE A 55 9.13 14.21 3.29
N TRP A 56 10.38 14.09 3.67
CA TRP A 56 11.00 12.81 4.01
C TRP A 56 10.60 12.41 5.42
N VAL A 57 10.04 11.21 5.60
CA VAL A 57 9.52 10.71 6.88
C VAL A 57 10.26 9.43 7.26
N VAL A 58 10.73 9.33 8.51
CA VAL A 58 11.42 8.14 9.04
C VAL A 58 10.59 7.55 10.17
N GLY A 59 10.31 6.24 10.08
CA GLY A 59 9.55 5.50 11.08
C GLY A 59 10.34 4.34 11.69
N GLU A 60 10.22 4.17 13.01
CA GLU A 60 10.66 2.97 13.73
C GLU A 60 9.57 1.90 13.65
N ILE A 61 9.92 0.70 13.19
CA ILE A 61 9.00 -0.44 13.14
C ILE A 61 8.79 -0.96 14.57
N VAL A 62 7.54 -0.88 15.06
CA VAL A 62 7.16 -1.31 16.41
C VAL A 62 6.35 -2.61 16.43
N ALA A 63 5.74 -2.98 15.29
CA ALA A 63 5.12 -4.29 15.07
C ALA A 63 5.07 -4.61 13.57
N VAL A 64 4.98 -5.91 13.26
CA VAL A 64 4.86 -6.43 11.89
C VAL A 64 3.71 -7.42 11.84
N HIS A 65 2.84 -7.25 10.85
CA HIS A 65 1.78 -8.20 10.50
C HIS A 65 2.10 -8.72 9.11
N PHE A 66 2.02 -10.02 8.91
CA PHE A 66 2.22 -10.58 7.58
C PHE A 66 1.47 -11.90 7.44
N LEU A 67 1.03 -12.15 6.21
CA LEU A 67 0.42 -13.41 5.82
C LEU A 67 1.54 -14.44 5.68
N GLU A 68 1.60 -15.44 6.56
CA GLU A 68 2.75 -16.37 6.59
C GLU A 68 2.95 -17.10 5.26
N GLU A 69 1.85 -17.50 4.61
CA GLU A 69 1.88 -18.16 3.31
C GLU A 69 2.35 -17.26 2.17
N ALA A 70 2.36 -15.92 2.33
CA ALA A 70 2.88 -15.00 1.32
C ALA A 70 4.42 -15.05 1.21
N PHE A 71 5.10 -15.69 2.15
CA PHE A 71 6.56 -15.74 2.21
C PHE A 71 7.09 -17.18 2.15
N THR A 72 8.33 -17.33 1.69
CA THR A 72 9.06 -18.59 1.73
C THR A 72 9.57 -18.89 3.15
N SER A 73 10.13 -20.09 3.36
CA SER A 73 10.81 -20.47 4.62
C SER A 73 11.94 -19.50 5.01
N GLU A 74 12.60 -18.89 4.03
CA GLU A 74 13.67 -17.91 4.20
C GLU A 74 13.13 -16.48 4.42
N LYS A 75 11.81 -16.33 4.60
CA LYS A 75 11.12 -15.04 4.78
C LYS A 75 11.27 -14.09 3.59
N ILE A 76 11.42 -14.65 2.40
CA ILE A 76 11.40 -13.90 1.13
C ILE A 76 9.97 -13.88 0.60
N LEU A 77 9.53 -12.77 0.01
CA LEU A 77 8.21 -12.68 -0.60
C LEU A 77 8.07 -13.69 -1.74
N ASP A 78 7.10 -14.58 -1.65
CA ASP A 78 6.86 -15.62 -2.65
C ASP A 78 6.12 -15.03 -3.86
N LEU A 79 6.88 -14.73 -4.92
CA LEU A 79 6.34 -14.15 -6.15
C LEU A 79 5.47 -15.12 -6.96
N ALA A 80 5.41 -16.41 -6.62
CA ALA A 80 4.44 -17.33 -7.20
C ALA A 80 3.05 -17.09 -6.62
N LYS A 81 2.96 -16.65 -5.36
CA LYS A 81 1.70 -16.43 -4.63
C LYS A 81 1.26 -14.96 -4.63
N ILE A 82 2.21 -14.05 -4.47
CA ILE A 82 1.97 -12.60 -4.42
C ILE A 82 2.52 -11.96 -5.69
N LYS A 83 1.75 -11.04 -6.28
CA LYS A 83 2.19 -10.21 -7.41
C LYS A 83 2.25 -8.75 -6.94
N PRO A 84 3.40 -8.28 -6.40
CA PRO A 84 3.52 -6.92 -5.92
C PRO A 84 3.28 -5.92 -7.03
N ILE A 85 2.57 -4.85 -6.71
CA ILE A 85 2.35 -3.75 -7.63
C ILE A 85 3.55 -2.81 -7.56
N LEU A 86 4.14 -2.51 -8.70
CA LEU A 86 5.23 -1.57 -8.88
C LEU A 86 4.72 -0.35 -9.64
N TYR A 87 4.91 0.85 -9.09
CA TYR A 87 4.60 2.10 -9.78
C TYR A 87 5.73 2.45 -10.75
N LEU A 88 5.40 2.69 -12.02
CA LEU A 88 6.38 2.94 -13.08
C LEU A 88 6.43 4.39 -13.56
N GLY A 89 5.70 5.31 -12.91
CA GLY A 89 5.64 6.71 -13.31
C GLY A 89 4.54 6.98 -14.34
N SER A 90 4.27 8.27 -14.58
CA SER A 90 3.02 8.74 -15.19
C SER A 90 1.80 8.28 -14.36
N GLU A 91 0.68 9.00 -14.38
CA GLU A 91 -0.36 8.80 -13.36
C GLU A 91 -1.05 7.41 -13.40
N GLU A 92 -0.70 6.55 -14.36
CA GLU A 92 -1.49 5.40 -14.78
C GLU A 92 -0.69 4.10 -15.00
N PHE A 93 0.64 4.12 -14.89
CA PHE A 93 1.46 2.95 -15.24
C PHE A 93 1.93 2.19 -14.01
N TYR A 94 1.46 0.95 -13.95
CA TYR A 94 1.85 -0.02 -12.93
C TYR A 94 2.26 -1.31 -13.62
N ALA A 95 3.17 -2.04 -12.98
CA ALA A 95 3.53 -3.40 -13.38
C ALA A 95 3.44 -4.34 -12.18
N THR A 96 3.40 -5.63 -12.46
CA THR A 96 3.60 -6.65 -11.44
C THR A 96 4.61 -7.69 -11.94
N THR A 97 4.95 -8.66 -11.10
CA THR A 97 5.84 -9.78 -11.47
C THR A 97 5.17 -10.81 -12.36
N ASP A 98 3.88 -10.65 -12.66
CA ASP A 98 3.20 -11.44 -13.66
C ASP A 98 3.56 -10.95 -15.07
N LYS A 99 4.08 -11.86 -15.90
CA LYS A 99 4.67 -11.54 -17.21
C LYS A 99 3.64 -10.98 -18.20
N ASP A 100 2.37 -11.29 -18.00
CA ASP A 100 1.26 -10.82 -18.84
C ASP A 100 0.50 -9.62 -18.23
N SER A 101 0.99 -9.07 -17.11
CA SER A 101 0.27 -8.09 -16.29
C SER A 101 0.60 -6.62 -16.56
N LEU A 102 1.21 -6.30 -17.71
CA LEU A 102 1.30 -4.90 -18.15
C LEU A 102 -0.12 -4.40 -18.46
N GLN A 103 -0.78 -3.89 -17.44
CA GLN A 103 -2.12 -3.34 -17.49
C GLN A 103 -2.01 -1.82 -17.36
N LEU A 104 -2.52 -1.10 -18.37
CA LEU A 104 -2.75 0.34 -18.28
C LEU A 104 -3.92 0.56 -17.32
N ILE A 105 -3.66 1.08 -16.12
CA ILE A 105 -4.70 1.40 -15.15
C ILE A 105 -4.97 2.90 -15.22
N LYS A 106 -6.05 3.30 -15.89
CA LYS A 106 -6.43 4.71 -15.98
C LYS A 106 -6.83 5.28 -14.62
N ARG A 107 -6.39 6.50 -14.32
CA ARG A 107 -6.74 7.24 -13.10
C ARG A 107 -8.16 7.79 -13.27
N GLY A 108 -9.09 7.30 -12.46
CA GLY A 108 -10.38 7.96 -12.29
C GLY A 108 -11.54 7.48 -13.18
N ASP A 109 -11.57 6.23 -13.63
CA ASP A 109 -12.83 5.61 -14.10
C ASP A 109 -13.80 5.49 -12.90
N LEU A 110 -14.54 6.59 -12.66
CA LEU A 110 -15.61 6.76 -11.69
C LEU A 110 -16.98 6.37 -12.29
N ASN A 111 -17.02 5.41 -13.21
CA ASN A 111 -18.27 4.83 -13.69
C ASN A 111 -18.20 3.30 -13.61
N GLY A 112 -18.77 2.80 -12.52
CA GLY A 112 -19.06 1.40 -12.23
C GLY A 112 -19.86 1.35 -10.94
#